data_AF-A0A953NF17-F1
#
_entry.id   AF-A0A953NF17-F1
#
_cell.length_a   1.000
_cell.length_b   1.000
_cell.length_c   1.000
_cell.angle_alpha   90.00
_cell.angle_beta   90.00
_cell.angle_gamma   90.00
#
_symmetry.space_group_name_H-M   'P 1'
#
loop_
_entity.id
_entity.type
_entity.pdbx_description
1 polymer ?
#
loop_
_entity_poly.entity_id
_entity_poly.type
_entity_poly.pdbx_seq_one_letter_code
_entity_poly.pdbx_strand_id
1 'polypeptide(L)' 'MSKKNINDNLKKLSEIAEWFDNRDEVDVEEGLKKVKDAVAIIKESKERLKEIENEFEEIKNSMDEELPEDSDM' A
#
# COMPACT_ATOMS: atom_id res chain seq x y z
N MET A 1 -17.54 -5.46 -3.20
CA MET A 1 -16.24 -6.13 -3.36
C MET A 1 -15.30 -5.51 -2.34
N SER A 2 -14.65 -6.32 -1.50
CA SER A 2 -13.77 -5.78 -0.44
C SER A 2 -12.65 -4.98 -1.10
N LYS A 3 -12.62 -3.65 -0.94
CA LYS A 3 -11.46 -2.82 -1.32
C LYS A 3 -10.25 -3.49 -0.66
N LYS A 4 -9.30 -3.96 -1.46
CA LYS A 4 -8.12 -4.68 -0.97
C LYS A 4 -7.42 -3.78 0.06
N ASN A 5 -7.46 -4.18 1.33
CA ASN A 5 -7.05 -3.33 2.43
C ASN A 5 -5.53 -3.36 2.54
N ILE A 6 -4.90 -2.19 2.60
CA ILE A 6 -3.45 -2.06 2.73
C ILE A 6 -2.92 -2.80 3.98
N ASN A 7 -3.70 -2.84 5.06
CA ASN A 7 -3.34 -3.53 6.29
C ASN A 7 -3.19 -5.04 6.07
N ASP A 8 -4.05 -5.64 5.25
CA ASP A 8 -3.96 -7.07 4.94
C ASP A 8 -2.73 -7.38 4.09
N ASN A 9 -2.36 -6.48 3.18
CA ASN A 9 -1.14 -6.62 2.39
C ASN A 9 0.11 -6.47 3.24
N LEU A 10 0.13 -5.53 4.19
CA LEU A 10 1.22 -5.38 5.15
C LEU A 10 1.37 -6.62 6.03
N LYS A 11 0.26 -7.18 6.54
CA LYS A 11 0.29 -8.44 7.31
C LYS A 11 0.90 -9.59 6.51
N LYS A 12 0.48 -9.79 5.25
CA LYS A 12 1.06 -10.83 4.38
C LYS A 12 2.55 -10.62 4.14
N LEU A 13 3.00 -9.37 3.98
CA LEU A 13 4.43 -9.07 3.83
C LEU A 13 5.20 -9.40 5.13
N SER A 14 4.64 -9.10 6.29
CA SER A 14 5.22 -9.49 7.59
C SER A 14 5.30 -11.01 7.72
N GLU A 15 4.25 -11.75 7.36
CA GLU A 15 4.27 -13.22 7.36
C GLU A 15 5.34 -13.80 6.44
N ILE A 16 5.58 -13.17 5.28
CA ILE A 16 6.66 -13.57 4.37
C ILE A 16 8.03 -13.30 5.01
N ALA A 17 8.23 -12.14 5.64
CA ALA A 17 9.49 -11.83 6.32
C ALA A 17 9.76 -12.79 7.48
N GLU A 18 8.76 -13.03 8.33
CA GLU A 18 8.84 -13.99 9.43
C GLU A 18 9.14 -15.41 8.93
N TRP A 19 8.62 -15.81 7.77
CA TRP A 19 8.94 -17.11 7.17
C TRP A 19 10.44 -17.24 6.84
N PHE A 20 11.11 -16.17 6.41
CA PHE A 20 12.56 -16.16 6.17
C PHE A 20 13.35 -16.20 7.48
N ASP A 21 12.91 -15.43 8.49
CA ASP A 21 13.62 -15.31 9.77
C ASP A 21 13.56 -16.58 10.63
N ASN A 22 12.51 -17.40 10.47
CA ASN A 22 12.29 -18.61 11.28
C ASN A 22 12.92 -19.89 10.70
N ARG A 23 13.84 -19.79 9.73
CA ARG A 23 14.50 -20.96 9.11
C ARG A 23 16.01 -20.93 9.28
N ASP A 24 16.57 -22.02 9.82
CA ASP A 24 18.02 -22.25 9.91
C ASP A 24 18.64 -22.54 8.52
N GLU A 25 17.92 -23.27 7.66
CA GLU A 25 18.27 -23.51 6.26
C GLU A 25 17.10 -23.13 5.35
N VAL A 26 17.38 -22.28 4.36
CA VAL A 26 16.37 -21.81 3.42
C VAL A 26 16.44 -22.61 2.12
N ASP A 27 15.35 -23.31 1.80
CA ASP A 27 15.12 -23.82 0.45
C ASP A 27 15.01 -22.63 -0.51
N VAL A 28 15.98 -22.53 -1.43
CA VAL A 28 16.11 -21.43 -2.38
C VAL A 28 14.93 -21.36 -3.35
N GLU A 29 14.36 -22.51 -3.76
CA GLU A 29 13.19 -22.52 -4.66
C GLU A 29 11.93 -22.02 -3.94
N GLU A 30 11.75 -22.43 -2.68
CA GLU A 30 10.65 -21.94 -1.85
C GLU A 30 10.81 -20.44 -1.56
N GLY A 31 12.03 -20.01 -1.21
CA GLY A 31 12.36 -18.61 -1.01
C GLY A 31 12.08 -17.77 -2.26
N LEU A 32 12.41 -18.26 -3.45
CA LEU A 32 12.11 -17.56 -4.70
C LEU A 32 10.60 -17.42 -4.94
N LYS A 33 9.78 -18.41 -4.56
CA LYS A 33 8.32 -18.30 -4.61
C LYS A 33 7.82 -17.20 -3.66
N LYS A 34 8.30 -17.17 -2.41
CA LYS A 34 7.95 -16.14 -1.42
C LYS A 34 8.29 -14.73 -1.89
N VAL A 35 9.46 -14.55 -2.53
CA VAL A 35 9.85 -13.26 -3.12
C VAL A 35 8.90 -12.85 -4.24
N LYS A 36 8.50 -13.77 -5.13
CA LYS A 36 7.54 -13.47 -6.21
C LYS A 36 6.18 -13.05 -5.65
N ASP A 37 5.71 -13.73 -4.60
CA ASP A 37 4.47 -13.38 -3.91
C ASP A 37 4.56 -11.99 -3.26
N ALA A 38 5.66 -11.70 -2.57
CA ALA A 38 5.91 -10.37 -1.99
C ALA A 38 5.91 -9.26 -3.05
N VAL A 39 6.53 -9.49 -4.22
CA VAL A 39 6.53 -8.52 -5.33
C VAL A 39 5.12 -8.22 -5.81
N ALA A 40 4.25 -9.23 -5.92
CA ALA A 40 2.86 -9.03 -6.31
C ALA A 40 2.09 -8.18 -5.25
N ILE A 41 2.27 -8.49 -3.97
CA ILE A 41 1.63 -7.75 -2.86
C ILE A 41 2.12 -6.30 -2.82
N ILE A 42 3.41 -6.06 -3.02
CA ILE A 42 3.98 -4.70 -3.05
C ILE A 42 3.41 -3.88 -4.20
N LYS A 43 3.28 -4.46 -5.40
CA LYS A 43 2.68 -3.77 -6.55
C LYS A 43 1.26 -3.33 -6.26
N GLU A 44 0.45 -4.26 -5.75
CA GLU A 44 -0.94 -3.97 -5.37
C GLU A 44 -1.03 -2.90 -4.29
N SER A 45 -0.14 -2.94 -3.30
CA SER A 45 -0.10 -1.96 -2.21
C SER A 45 0.26 -0.56 -2.70
N LYS A 46 1.20 -0.47 -3.66
CA LYS A 46 1.58 0.81 -4.29
C LYS A 46 0.43 1.42 -5.09
N GLU A 47 -0.32 0.60 -5.83
CA GLU A 47 -1.50 1.04 -6.55
C GLU A 47 -2.55 1.60 -5.58
N ARG A 48 -2.85 0.87 -4.49
CA ARG A 48 -3.82 1.35 -3.49
C ARG A 48 -3.36 2.62 -2.76
N LEU A 49 -2.07 2.76 -2.47
CA LEU A 49 -1.52 3.99 -1.88
C LEU A 49 -1.72 5.19 -2.80
N LYS A 50 -1.48 5.03 -4.10
CA LYS A 50 -1.70 6.08 -5.09
C LYS A 50 -3.17 6.49 -5.18
N GLU A 51 -4.10 5.52 -5.11
CA GLU A 51 -5.53 5.84 -5.04
C GLU A 51 -5.86 6.67 -3.79
N ILE A 52 -5.31 6.29 -2.62
CA ILE A 52 -5.52 7.03 -1.38
C ILE A 52 -4.94 8.45 -1.48
N GLU A 53 -3.74 8.61 -2.03
CA GLU A 53 -3.12 9.91 -2.27
C GLU A 53 -4.00 10.81 -3.15
N ASN A 54 -4.56 10.27 -4.23
CA ASN A 54 -5.51 10.99 -5.07
C ASN A 54 -6.79 11.38 -4.31
N GLU A 55 -7.36 10.46 -3.51
CA GLU A 55 -8.51 10.73 -2.65
C GLU A 55 -8.22 11.90 -1.68
N PHE A 56 -6.99 12.00 -1.14
CA PHE A 56 -6.57 13.13 -0.28
C PHE A 56 -6.45 14.46 -1.04
N GLU A 57 -5.86 14.46 -2.23
CA GLU A 57 -5.73 15.67 -3.05
C GLU A 57 -7.10 16.23 -3.48
N GLU A 58 -8.06 15.36 -3.83
CA GLU A 58 -9.43 15.77 -4.13
C GLU A 58 -10.11 16.46 -2.93
N ILE A 59 -9.95 15.92 -1.73
CA ILE A 59 -10.48 16.53 -0.50
C ILE A 59 -9.85 17.90 -0.28
N LYS A 60 -8.52 18.01 -0.43
CA LYS A 60 -7.82 19.29 -0.27
C LYS A 60 -8.33 20.34 -1.24
N ASN A 61 -8.46 20.00 -2.53
CA ASN A 61 -8.98 20.93 -3.54
C ASN A 61 -10.41 21.37 -3.24
N SER A 62 -11.28 20.47 -2.75
CA SER A 62 -12.65 20.85 -2.34
C SER A 62 -12.68 21.82 -1.15
N MET A 63 -11.70 21.74 -0.25
CA MET A 63 -11.59 22.68 0.88
C MET A 63 -11.08 24.05 0.44
N ASP A 64 -10.18 24.07 -0.55
CA ASP A 64 -9.61 25.31 -1.09
C ASP A 64 -10.62 26.06 -2.01
N GLU A 65 -11.47 25.34 -2.75
CA GLU A 65 -12.53 25.93 -3.60
C GLU A 65 -13.70 26.54 -2.79
N GLU A 66 -13.89 26.13 -1.53
CA GLU A 66 -14.96 26.66 -0.65
C GLU A 66 -14.57 27.94 0.11
N LEU A 67 -13.32 28.41 0.00
CA LEU A 67 -12.89 29.69 0.56
C LEU A 67 -13.06 30.79 -0.49
N PRO A 68 -14.07 31.69 -0.38
CA PRO A 68 -14.09 32.89 -1.20
C PRO A 68 -12.79 33.67 -0.93
N GLU A 69 -12.06 34.00 -1.99
CA GLU A 69 -11.00 34.99 -1.94
C GLU A 69 -11.61 36.32 -1.47
N ASP A 70 -11.60 36.58 -0.16
CA ASP A 70 -11.75 37.92 0.40
C ASP A 70 -10.50 38.73 -0.01
N SER A 71 -10.44 39.16 -1.27
CA SER A 71 -9.42 40.11 -1.73
C SER A 71 -9.89 41.06 -2.84
N ASP A 72 -11.19 41.38 -2.87
CA ASP A 72 -11.70 42.62 -3.47
C ASP A 72 -12.19 43.57 -2.36
N MET A 73 -11.25 44.07 -1.53
CA MET A 73 -11.37 45.33 -0.79
C MET A 73 -10.03 46.06 -0.71
#